data_AF-A0A7S2DQX5-F1
#
_entry.id   AF-A0A7S2DQX5-F1
#
_cell.length_a   1.000
_cell.length_b   1.000
_cell.length_c   1.000
_cell.angle_alpha   90.00
_cell.angle_beta   90.00
_cell.angle_gamma   90.00
#
_symmetry.space_group_name_H-M   'P 1'
#
loop_
_entity.id
_entity.type
_entity.pdbx_description
1 polymer ?
#
loop_
_entity_poly.entity_id
_entity_poly.type
_entity_poly.pdbx_seq_one_letter_code
_entity_poly.pdbx_strand_id
1 'polypeptide(L)'
;GSADAPRSHWCGQAALGVFDALTAVPLVLVLATGLRAGPLCRRLRSKDVREEYEDEIEYNWAARGAVWGHFVILLVDCVTALPFAFVLATGLRARKLCRKLQSTDVTSKYDKDMEYNLAARALVWKQFFSLCVDAIFVPLALIVLLCPWRTLSLVALLNSGKRGMERRLKAIKLFISTWIDVPFLLAALFVAITPWRTRLLWKQLRLWDRSTTSTHRRETICKQLGNALVDWPHVLMGAVALSCPWRAPHLLRQLKLGDRSVDAETRREATRHHFGEATKDTPCVCVAAVVLLLCPWRARQLWSQTQPLAAARFTFDVAFNPAAASRAEAEAGTKVDASERREKSLAHFVGFLIDVPCIAMAAVVFATLWRATLLWKDLRLFTGATRDETWEQMVYLRWSASLFHFVSLLRDIPFIAATPLTLYRLPAVILKLMATQKRPLSETPLITLTSADAACDDKKRLRLCLRGTKPSELDATQVRVTVGGQKLWKAISSAYGSSLAGVAKSMLPYPVVPKYLPADCLVAGQTSATLVLTVGGATSALQKLAAQGDPTMLIQGQCARPPRVLFELSVTPSS
;
A
#
# COMPACT_ATOMS: atom_id res chain seq x y z
N GLY A 1 101.34 -75.79 -28.81
CA GLY A 1 101.14 -74.35 -28.61
C GLY A 1 99.67 -74.04 -28.78
N SER A 2 98.95 -73.92 -27.68
CA SER A 2 97.60 -73.35 -27.58
C SER A 2 97.35 -73.07 -26.09
N ALA A 3 98.16 -72.15 -25.55
CA ALA A 3 98.13 -71.71 -24.16
C ALA A 3 97.21 -70.49 -23.98
N ASP A 4 96.07 -70.48 -24.67
CA ASP A 4 95.02 -69.47 -24.54
C ASP A 4 93.66 -70.16 -24.40
N ALA A 5 93.39 -70.71 -23.22
CA ALA A 5 92.05 -70.88 -22.64
C ALA A 5 92.19 -71.54 -21.26
N PRO A 6 92.05 -70.77 -20.16
CA PRO A 6 90.90 -71.06 -19.29
C PRO A 6 90.26 -69.82 -18.66
N ARG A 7 90.59 -68.59 -19.07
CA ARG A 7 90.02 -67.38 -18.42
C ARG A 7 88.54 -67.13 -18.74
N SER A 8 88.02 -67.59 -19.87
CA SER A 8 86.61 -67.44 -20.24
C SER A 8 85.68 -68.33 -19.40
N HIS A 9 86.16 -69.48 -18.91
CA HIS A 9 85.36 -70.45 -18.16
C HIS A 9 85.03 -69.95 -16.74
N TRP A 10 85.99 -69.33 -16.05
CA TRP A 10 85.79 -68.78 -14.69
C TRP A 10 84.78 -67.63 -14.64
N CYS A 11 84.78 -66.74 -15.65
CA CYS A 11 83.79 -65.66 -15.72
C CYS A 11 82.37 -66.19 -15.95
N GLY A 12 82.22 -67.24 -16.78
CA GLY A 12 80.94 -67.91 -16.99
C GLY A 12 80.40 -68.54 -15.71
N GLN A 13 81.23 -69.30 -14.99
CA GLN A 13 80.82 -69.96 -13.75
C GLN A 13 80.46 -68.97 -12.63
N ALA A 14 81.21 -67.86 -12.50
CA ALA A 14 80.88 -66.82 -11.52
C ALA A 14 79.55 -66.13 -11.83
N ALA A 15 79.28 -65.81 -13.10
CA ALA A 15 78.01 -65.22 -13.53
C ALA A 15 76.83 -66.18 -13.30
N LEU A 16 77.04 -67.48 -13.54
CA LEU A 16 76.04 -68.52 -13.25
C LEU A 16 75.76 -68.63 -11.75
N GLY A 17 76.77 -68.61 -10.89
CA GLY A 17 76.61 -68.65 -9.44
C GLY A 17 75.81 -67.45 -8.90
N VAL A 18 76.04 -66.26 -9.44
CA VAL A 18 75.22 -65.07 -9.13
C VAL A 18 73.78 -65.26 -9.60
N PHE A 19 73.58 -65.78 -10.80
CA PHE A 19 72.24 -66.02 -11.34
C PHE A 19 71.48 -67.11 -10.56
N ASP A 20 72.18 -68.15 -10.08
CA ASP A 20 71.61 -69.17 -9.18
C ASP A 20 71.19 -68.58 -7.84
N ALA A 21 72.04 -67.73 -7.24
CA ALA A 21 71.70 -67.01 -6.02
C ALA A 21 70.47 -66.09 -6.22
N LEU A 22 70.37 -65.41 -7.37
CA LEU A 22 69.20 -64.61 -7.73
C LEU A 22 67.95 -65.45 -7.99
N THR A 23 68.10 -66.66 -8.51
CA THR A 23 67.00 -67.59 -8.81
C THR A 23 66.49 -68.31 -7.54
N ALA A 24 67.33 -68.44 -6.51
CA ALA A 24 66.96 -69.02 -5.22
C ALA A 24 65.82 -68.24 -4.54
N VAL A 25 65.80 -66.90 -4.64
CA VAL A 25 64.75 -66.08 -4.01
C VAL A 25 63.37 -66.33 -4.65
N PRO A 26 63.19 -66.23 -6.00
CA PRO A 26 61.98 -66.67 -6.70
C PRO A 26 61.55 -68.10 -6.35
N LEU A 27 62.50 -69.04 -6.29
CA LEU A 27 62.22 -70.43 -5.94
C LEU A 27 61.63 -70.54 -4.54
N VAL A 28 62.27 -69.93 -3.53
CA VAL A 28 61.78 -69.94 -2.14
C VAL A 28 60.41 -69.29 -2.06
N LEU A 29 60.17 -68.18 -2.75
CA LEU A 29 58.86 -67.51 -2.74
C LEU A 29 57.76 -68.35 -3.39
N VAL A 30 58.05 -69.02 -4.51
CA VAL A 30 57.11 -69.94 -5.18
C VAL A 30 56.79 -71.14 -4.32
N LEU A 31 57.79 -71.69 -3.62
CA LEU A 31 57.60 -72.82 -2.71
C LEU A 31 56.85 -72.40 -1.43
N ALA A 32 57.22 -71.28 -0.82
CA ALA A 32 56.65 -70.77 0.42
C ALA A 32 55.18 -70.35 0.27
N THR A 33 54.79 -69.78 -0.87
CA THR A 33 53.39 -69.41 -1.12
C THR A 33 52.49 -70.63 -1.36
N GLY A 34 53.06 -71.80 -1.71
CA GLY A 34 52.35 -73.07 -1.91
C GLY A 34 51.42 -73.13 -3.13
N LEU A 35 50.94 -71.97 -3.63
CA LEU A 35 50.01 -71.86 -4.77
C LEU A 35 50.57 -72.45 -6.07
N ARG A 36 51.89 -72.32 -6.26
CA ARG A 36 52.59 -72.73 -7.49
C ARG A 36 53.66 -73.80 -7.29
N ALA A 37 53.90 -74.22 -6.04
CA ALA A 37 54.87 -75.26 -5.71
C ALA A 37 54.59 -76.58 -6.45
N GLY A 38 53.33 -77.03 -6.48
CA GLY A 38 52.94 -78.28 -7.15
C GLY A 38 53.21 -78.27 -8.67
N PRO A 39 52.69 -77.29 -9.44
CA PRO A 39 53.01 -77.13 -10.86
C PRO A 39 54.51 -77.00 -11.14
N LEU A 40 55.24 -76.19 -10.38
CA LEU A 40 56.69 -76.03 -10.54
C LEU A 40 57.42 -77.35 -10.34
N CYS A 41 57.12 -78.09 -9.27
CA CYS A 41 57.72 -79.40 -9.02
C CYS A 41 57.39 -80.43 -10.12
N ARG A 42 56.18 -80.37 -10.71
CA ARG A 42 55.83 -81.22 -11.86
C ARG A 42 56.62 -80.84 -13.11
N ARG A 43 56.81 -79.55 -13.36
CA ARG A 43 57.61 -79.05 -14.50
C ARG A 43 59.08 -79.38 -14.35
N LEU A 44 59.66 -79.22 -13.16
CA LEU A 44 61.04 -79.60 -12.88
C LEU A 44 61.27 -81.12 -12.97
N ARG A 45 60.20 -81.94 -12.86
CA ARG A 45 60.25 -83.40 -13.03
C ARG A 45 59.91 -83.85 -14.46
N SER A 46 59.48 -82.97 -15.35
CA SER A 46 59.13 -83.36 -16.71
C SER A 46 60.40 -83.80 -17.45
N LYS A 47 60.25 -84.78 -18.36
CA LYS A 47 61.36 -85.31 -19.13
C LYS A 47 62.12 -84.21 -19.87
N ASP A 48 61.41 -83.23 -20.42
CA ASP A 48 62.01 -82.08 -21.12
C ASP A 48 63.08 -81.35 -20.28
N VAL A 49 62.83 -81.11 -18.98
CA VAL A 49 63.79 -80.40 -18.10
C VAL A 49 64.91 -81.33 -17.60
N ARG A 50 64.64 -82.65 -17.59
CA ARG A 50 65.59 -83.67 -17.10
C ARG A 50 66.53 -84.16 -18.19
N GLU A 51 66.06 -84.32 -19.42
CA GLU A 51 66.87 -84.76 -20.57
C GLU A 51 67.87 -83.66 -20.95
N GLU A 52 67.48 -82.38 -20.89
CA GLU A 52 68.40 -81.24 -21.06
C GLU A 52 69.48 -81.17 -19.96
N TYR A 53 69.25 -81.82 -18.81
CA TYR A 53 70.22 -81.89 -17.71
C TYR A 53 71.33 -82.93 -17.94
N GLU A 54 71.09 -83.94 -18.79
CA GLU A 54 72.03 -85.03 -19.01
C GLU A 54 73.09 -84.68 -20.07
N ASP A 55 72.79 -83.75 -20.99
CA ASP A 55 73.70 -83.40 -22.10
C ASP A 55 74.64 -82.21 -21.80
N GLU A 56 74.28 -81.27 -20.91
CA GLU A 56 75.13 -80.13 -20.53
C GLU A 56 74.98 -79.77 -19.04
N ILE A 57 75.76 -80.43 -18.17
CA ILE A 57 75.72 -80.24 -16.70
C ILE A 57 75.97 -78.77 -16.28
N GLU A 58 76.61 -77.95 -17.10
CA GLU A 58 76.98 -76.57 -16.73
C GLU A 58 75.85 -75.53 -16.92
N TYR A 59 74.77 -75.80 -17.68
CA TYR A 59 73.80 -74.76 -18.05
C TYR A 59 72.32 -75.21 -18.09
N ASN A 60 71.73 -75.58 -16.94
CA ASN A 60 70.28 -75.89 -16.88
C ASN A 60 69.40 -74.63 -16.94
N TRP A 61 69.38 -73.96 -18.09
CA TRP A 61 68.55 -72.77 -18.34
C TRP A 61 67.06 -73.07 -18.29
N ALA A 62 66.63 -74.28 -18.66
CA ALA A 62 65.22 -74.68 -18.58
C ALA A 62 64.68 -74.71 -17.15
N ALA A 63 65.43 -75.25 -16.18
CA ALA A 63 65.02 -75.25 -14.79
C ALA A 63 64.94 -73.81 -14.23
N ARG A 64 65.95 -72.98 -14.52
CA ARG A 64 65.96 -71.57 -14.07
C ARG A 64 64.84 -70.76 -14.72
N GLY A 65 64.63 -70.95 -16.02
CA GLY A 65 63.52 -70.36 -16.78
C GLY A 65 62.16 -70.78 -16.23
N ALA A 66 61.98 -72.05 -15.84
CA ALA A 66 60.77 -72.53 -15.21
C ALA A 66 60.53 -71.86 -13.85
N VAL A 67 61.57 -71.71 -13.02
CA VAL A 67 61.48 -71.01 -11.72
C VAL A 67 61.05 -69.55 -11.93
N TRP A 68 61.73 -68.82 -12.81
CA TRP A 68 61.39 -67.42 -13.11
C TRP A 68 60.00 -67.28 -13.74
N GLY A 69 59.63 -68.16 -14.66
CA GLY A 69 58.29 -68.19 -15.26
C GLY A 69 57.20 -68.36 -14.21
N HIS A 70 57.33 -69.36 -13.33
CA HIS A 70 56.39 -69.58 -12.23
C HIS A 70 56.37 -68.43 -11.22
N PHE A 71 57.50 -67.78 -10.97
CA PHE A 71 57.57 -66.61 -10.10
C PHE A 71 56.85 -65.39 -10.70
N VAL A 72 57.04 -65.09 -11.98
CA VAL A 72 56.29 -64.02 -12.67
C VAL A 72 54.79 -64.30 -12.65
N ILE A 73 54.40 -65.56 -12.89
CA ILE A 73 52.99 -65.97 -12.82
C ILE A 73 52.44 -65.81 -11.40
N LEU A 74 53.22 -66.14 -10.37
CA LEU A 74 52.85 -65.94 -8.97
C LEU A 74 52.61 -64.45 -8.67
N LEU A 75 53.46 -63.54 -9.15
CA LEU A 75 53.23 -62.10 -9.01
C LEU A 75 51.91 -61.68 -9.67
N VAL A 76 51.62 -62.17 -10.88
CA VAL A 76 50.35 -61.91 -11.58
C VAL A 76 49.16 -62.51 -10.82
N ASP A 77 49.31 -63.69 -10.22
CA ASP A 77 48.29 -64.32 -9.37
C ASP A 77 48.02 -63.47 -8.12
N CYS A 78 49.05 -62.99 -7.42
CA CYS A 78 48.91 -62.09 -6.26
C CYS A 78 48.17 -60.81 -6.63
N VAL A 79 48.52 -60.18 -7.76
CA VAL A 79 47.84 -58.97 -8.24
C VAL A 79 46.40 -59.26 -8.67
N THR A 80 46.11 -60.44 -9.23
CA THR A 80 44.75 -60.85 -9.64
C THR A 80 43.89 -61.32 -8.46
N ALA A 81 44.51 -61.79 -7.37
CA ALA A 81 43.83 -62.22 -6.16
C ALA A 81 43.06 -61.06 -5.49
N LEU A 82 43.57 -59.83 -5.58
CA LEU A 82 42.91 -58.64 -5.04
C LEU A 82 41.56 -58.35 -5.77
N PRO A 83 41.50 -58.17 -7.11
CA PRO A 83 40.25 -58.10 -7.86
C PRO A 83 39.32 -59.30 -7.62
N PHE A 84 39.87 -60.51 -7.50
CA PHE A 84 39.09 -61.71 -7.24
C PHE A 84 38.40 -61.65 -5.88
N ALA A 85 39.16 -61.40 -4.81
CA ALA A 85 38.65 -61.24 -3.46
C ALA A 85 37.62 -60.11 -3.39
N PHE A 86 37.84 -59.00 -4.09
CA PHE A 86 36.88 -57.89 -4.16
C PHE A 86 35.57 -58.27 -4.84
N VAL A 87 35.63 -59.01 -5.96
CA VAL A 87 34.43 -59.50 -6.65
C VAL A 87 33.65 -60.52 -5.81
N LEU A 88 34.35 -61.35 -5.03
CA LEU A 88 33.73 -62.28 -4.09
C LEU A 88 33.09 -61.56 -2.91
N ALA A 89 33.83 -60.63 -2.28
CA ALA A 89 33.39 -59.88 -1.11
C ALA A 89 32.12 -59.06 -1.38
N THR A 90 32.01 -58.45 -2.56
CA THR A 90 30.81 -57.69 -2.93
C THR A 90 29.59 -58.55 -3.23
N GLY A 91 29.77 -59.84 -3.57
CA GLY A 91 28.68 -60.79 -3.86
C GLY A 91 27.87 -60.53 -5.14
N LEU A 92 27.81 -59.28 -5.62
CA LEU A 92 27.00 -58.85 -6.77
C LEU A 92 27.32 -59.62 -8.06
N ARG A 93 28.59 -59.99 -8.24
CA ARG A 93 29.09 -60.68 -9.44
C ARG A 93 29.75 -62.02 -9.17
N ALA A 94 29.93 -62.39 -7.91
CA ALA A 94 30.55 -63.65 -7.50
C ALA A 94 29.92 -64.85 -8.21
N ARG A 95 28.57 -64.97 -8.19
CA ARG A 95 27.84 -66.07 -8.87
C ARG A 95 28.13 -66.15 -10.37
N LYS A 96 28.20 -64.99 -11.05
CA LYS A 96 28.45 -64.92 -12.49
C LYS A 96 29.91 -65.24 -12.82
N LEU A 97 30.85 -64.87 -11.96
CA LEU A 97 32.25 -65.23 -12.07
C LEU A 97 32.43 -66.74 -11.87
N CYS A 98 31.90 -67.32 -10.79
CA CYS A 98 31.97 -68.76 -10.51
C CYS A 98 31.37 -69.60 -11.64
N ARG A 99 30.18 -69.25 -12.13
CA ARG A 99 29.54 -69.97 -13.26
C ARG A 99 30.38 -69.92 -14.54
N LYS A 100 31.09 -68.82 -14.79
CA LYS A 100 31.96 -68.70 -15.97
C LYS A 100 33.31 -69.39 -15.78
N LEU A 101 33.85 -69.41 -14.56
CA LEU A 101 35.05 -70.20 -14.25
C LEU A 101 34.77 -71.71 -14.38
N GLN A 102 33.54 -72.14 -14.07
CA GLN A 102 33.08 -73.52 -14.25
C GLN A 102 32.66 -73.85 -15.69
N SER A 103 32.63 -72.87 -16.60
CA SER A 103 32.24 -73.14 -17.98
C SER A 103 33.29 -73.98 -18.69
N THR A 104 32.84 -74.94 -19.49
CA THR A 104 33.69 -75.88 -20.26
C THR A 104 34.72 -75.16 -21.13
N ASP A 105 34.44 -73.94 -21.60
CA ASP A 105 35.40 -73.14 -22.38
C ASP A 105 36.64 -72.75 -21.55
N VAL A 106 36.46 -72.46 -20.27
CA VAL A 106 37.57 -72.10 -19.37
C VAL A 106 38.25 -73.36 -18.86
N THR A 107 37.48 -74.39 -18.50
CA THR A 107 38.02 -75.67 -18.01
C THR A 107 38.81 -76.41 -19.09
N SER A 108 38.33 -76.45 -20.34
CA SER A 108 39.06 -77.11 -21.43
C SER A 108 40.37 -76.39 -21.80
N LYS A 109 40.40 -75.05 -21.71
CA LYS A 109 41.64 -74.27 -21.85
C LYS A 109 42.56 -74.45 -20.65
N TYR A 110 41.99 -74.66 -19.47
CA TYR A 110 42.76 -74.97 -18.27
C TYR A 110 43.51 -76.29 -18.40
N ASP A 111 42.89 -77.31 -18.99
CA ASP A 111 43.54 -78.62 -19.17
C ASP A 111 44.69 -78.55 -20.18
N LYS A 112 44.61 -77.66 -21.19
CA LYS A 112 45.65 -77.47 -22.21
C LYS A 112 46.79 -76.55 -21.75
N ASP A 113 46.46 -75.44 -21.09
CA ASP A 113 47.41 -74.42 -20.62
C ASP A 113 47.47 -74.36 -19.08
N MET A 114 47.55 -75.54 -18.45
CA MET A 114 47.46 -75.69 -16.99
C MET A 114 48.49 -74.80 -16.25
N GLU A 115 49.64 -74.56 -16.89
CA GLU A 115 50.72 -73.75 -16.32
C GLU A 115 50.35 -72.25 -16.27
N TYR A 116 49.70 -71.69 -17.28
CA TYR A 116 49.56 -70.24 -17.43
C TYR A 116 48.16 -69.71 -17.15
N ASN A 117 47.07 -70.45 -17.39
CA ASN A 117 45.68 -70.07 -17.09
C ASN A 117 45.29 -68.57 -17.25
N LEU A 118 45.76 -67.92 -18.33
CA LEU A 118 45.53 -66.49 -18.57
C LEU A 118 44.04 -66.16 -18.80
N ALA A 119 43.27 -67.12 -19.33
CA ALA A 119 41.84 -66.97 -19.58
C ALA A 119 41.04 -66.74 -18.28
N ALA A 120 41.35 -67.48 -17.21
CA ALA A 120 40.70 -67.29 -15.91
C ALA A 120 41.02 -65.92 -15.32
N ARG A 121 42.29 -65.47 -15.39
CA ARG A 121 42.68 -64.13 -14.90
C ARG A 121 42.02 -63.01 -15.67
N ALA A 122 42.01 -63.09 -16.99
CA ALA A 122 41.32 -62.12 -17.84
C ALA A 122 39.82 -62.06 -17.51
N LEU A 123 39.21 -63.20 -17.16
CA LEU A 123 37.82 -63.25 -16.73
C LEU A 123 37.61 -62.55 -15.38
N VAL A 124 38.50 -62.76 -14.40
CA VAL A 124 38.47 -62.06 -13.10
C VAL A 124 38.52 -60.55 -13.32
N TRP A 125 39.52 -60.06 -14.07
CA TRP A 125 39.67 -58.64 -14.39
C TRP A 125 38.46 -58.08 -15.13
N LYS A 126 37.92 -58.81 -16.11
CA LYS A 126 36.70 -58.41 -16.82
C LYS A 126 35.51 -58.26 -15.87
N GLN A 127 35.34 -59.15 -14.89
CA GLN A 127 34.27 -59.04 -13.90
C GLN A 127 34.52 -57.92 -12.90
N PHE A 128 35.77 -57.72 -12.49
CA PHE A 128 36.19 -56.61 -11.63
C PHE A 128 35.90 -55.26 -12.27
N PHE A 129 36.37 -54.99 -13.49
CA PHE A 129 36.04 -53.73 -14.18
C PHE A 129 34.53 -53.56 -14.37
N SER A 130 33.83 -54.66 -14.67
CA SER A 130 32.38 -54.61 -14.80
C SER A 130 31.65 -54.39 -13.47
N LEU A 131 32.28 -54.72 -12.32
CA LEU A 131 31.81 -54.41 -10.98
C LEU A 131 32.07 -52.94 -10.65
N CYS A 132 33.24 -52.40 -10.96
CA CYS A 132 33.55 -50.97 -10.79
C CYS A 132 32.56 -50.09 -11.55
N VAL A 133 32.21 -50.47 -12.79
CA VAL A 133 31.16 -49.78 -13.57
C VAL A 133 29.79 -49.90 -12.90
N ASP A 134 29.44 -51.07 -12.36
CA ASP A 134 28.18 -51.25 -11.64
C ASP A 134 28.15 -50.43 -10.33
N ALA A 135 29.28 -50.28 -9.63
CA ALA A 135 29.40 -49.53 -8.39
C ALA A 135 29.09 -48.03 -8.58
N ILE A 136 29.42 -47.46 -9.74
CA ILE A 136 29.03 -46.09 -10.12
C ILE A 136 27.56 -46.06 -10.56
N PHE A 137 27.14 -47.06 -11.33
CA PHE A 137 25.84 -47.06 -11.98
C PHE A 137 24.67 -47.33 -11.01
N VAL A 138 24.83 -48.19 -10.01
CA VAL A 138 23.78 -48.54 -9.05
C VAL A 138 23.30 -47.32 -8.26
N PRO A 139 24.19 -46.48 -7.68
CA PRO A 139 23.78 -45.22 -7.05
C PRO A 139 23.05 -44.27 -8.01
N LEU A 140 23.52 -44.13 -9.26
CA LEU A 140 22.86 -43.29 -10.27
C LEU A 140 21.45 -43.78 -10.59
N ALA A 141 21.28 -45.09 -10.76
CA ALA A 141 19.98 -45.71 -10.97
C ALA A 141 19.07 -45.57 -9.75
N LEU A 142 19.62 -45.65 -8.54
CA LEU A 142 18.89 -45.44 -7.29
C LEU A 142 18.37 -44.01 -7.19
N ILE A 143 19.18 -43.00 -7.54
CA ILE A 143 18.73 -41.59 -7.59
C ILE A 143 17.56 -41.44 -8.57
N VAL A 144 17.64 -42.05 -9.76
CA VAL A 144 16.54 -42.01 -10.74
C VAL A 144 15.30 -42.75 -10.22
N LEU A 145 15.48 -43.84 -9.46
CA LEU A 145 14.38 -44.60 -8.85
C LEU A 145 13.64 -43.78 -7.78
N LEU A 146 14.38 -42.99 -7.00
CA LEU A 146 13.86 -42.07 -5.97
C LEU A 146 13.10 -40.87 -6.57
N CYS A 147 13.18 -40.64 -7.89
CA CYS A 147 12.46 -39.60 -8.59
C CYS A 147 11.19 -40.16 -9.27
N PRO A 148 9.99 -40.06 -8.66
CA PRO A 148 8.79 -40.78 -9.11
C PRO A 148 8.42 -40.54 -10.57
N TRP A 149 8.72 -39.36 -11.11
CA TRP A 149 8.43 -38.95 -12.48
C TRP A 149 9.31 -39.64 -13.54
N ARG A 150 10.48 -40.20 -13.18
CA ARG A 150 11.35 -40.98 -14.08
C ARG A 150 11.45 -42.46 -13.74
N THR A 151 10.96 -42.88 -12.56
CA THR A 151 10.95 -44.30 -12.13
C THR A 151 10.32 -45.21 -13.18
N LEU A 152 9.20 -44.82 -13.80
CA LEU A 152 8.54 -45.61 -14.85
C LEU A 152 9.41 -45.78 -16.10
N SER A 153 10.16 -44.74 -16.50
CA SER A 153 11.08 -44.82 -17.64
C SER A 153 12.27 -45.73 -17.33
N LEU A 154 12.77 -45.71 -16.08
CA LEU A 154 13.80 -46.63 -15.63
C LEU A 154 13.29 -48.07 -15.63
N VAL A 155 12.12 -48.34 -15.03
CA VAL A 155 11.52 -49.69 -15.02
C VAL A 155 11.27 -50.21 -16.44
N ALA A 156 10.75 -49.38 -17.34
CA ALA A 156 10.59 -49.74 -18.75
C ALA A 156 11.94 -50.06 -19.42
N LEU A 157 13.00 -49.31 -19.10
CA LEU A 157 14.36 -49.60 -19.56
C LEU A 157 14.88 -50.93 -18.99
N LEU A 158 14.62 -51.21 -17.70
CA LEU A 158 15.01 -52.47 -17.05
C LEU A 158 14.31 -53.68 -17.68
N ASN A 159 13.09 -53.49 -18.16
CA ASN A 159 12.26 -54.52 -18.82
C ASN A 159 12.48 -54.63 -20.34
N SER A 160 13.18 -53.68 -20.97
CA SER A 160 13.35 -53.62 -22.44
C SER A 160 14.18 -54.75 -23.08
N GLY A 161 14.56 -55.79 -22.32
CA GLY A 161 15.39 -56.91 -22.79
C GLY A 161 16.85 -56.55 -23.13
N LYS A 162 17.20 -55.27 -23.18
CA LYS A 162 18.57 -54.80 -23.49
C LYS A 162 19.56 -55.24 -22.41
N ARG A 163 20.71 -55.77 -22.85
CA ARG A 163 21.75 -56.32 -21.97
C ARG A 163 23.02 -55.46 -22.01
N GLY A 164 23.80 -55.51 -20.93
CA GLY A 164 25.16 -54.98 -20.89
C GLY A 164 25.25 -53.45 -20.96
N MET A 165 26.16 -52.95 -21.81
CA MET A 165 26.56 -51.54 -21.85
C MET A 165 25.45 -50.60 -22.34
N GLU A 166 24.60 -51.05 -23.29
CA GLU A 166 23.49 -50.24 -23.78
C GLU A 166 22.51 -49.84 -22.66
N ARG A 167 22.21 -50.78 -21.76
CA ARG A 167 21.32 -50.54 -20.61
C ARG A 167 21.92 -49.49 -19.68
N ARG A 168 23.24 -49.57 -19.45
CA ARG A 168 23.97 -48.60 -18.62
C ARG A 168 23.98 -47.21 -19.25
N LEU A 169 24.32 -47.11 -20.53
CA LEU A 169 24.35 -45.84 -21.24
C LEU A 169 22.98 -45.15 -21.25
N LYS A 170 21.90 -45.92 -21.48
CA LYS A 170 20.53 -45.41 -21.43
C LYS A 170 20.13 -44.89 -20.06
N ALA A 171 20.57 -45.54 -18.98
CA ALA A 171 20.26 -45.08 -17.63
C ALA A 171 21.15 -43.92 -17.18
N ILE A 172 22.39 -43.80 -17.65
CA ILE A 172 23.19 -42.56 -17.51
C ILE A 172 22.45 -41.41 -18.22
N LYS A 173 21.93 -41.65 -19.44
CA LYS A 173 21.11 -40.66 -20.15
C LYS A 173 19.84 -40.29 -19.37
N LEU A 174 19.18 -41.25 -18.72
CA LEU A 174 18.04 -40.98 -17.83
C LEU A 174 18.45 -40.17 -16.60
N PHE A 175 19.61 -40.46 -15.99
CA PHE A 175 20.15 -39.69 -14.87
C PHE A 175 20.43 -38.24 -15.26
N ILE A 176 21.14 -38.01 -16.38
CA ILE A 176 21.38 -36.65 -16.90
C ILE A 176 20.05 -35.95 -17.20
N SER A 177 19.09 -36.65 -17.80
CA SER A 177 17.76 -36.10 -18.06
C SER A 177 17.03 -35.73 -16.77
N THR A 178 17.21 -36.51 -15.70
CA THR A 178 16.64 -36.24 -14.37
C THR A 178 17.25 -34.99 -13.77
N TRP A 179 18.57 -34.85 -13.84
CA TRP A 179 19.27 -33.63 -13.40
C TRP A 179 18.81 -32.38 -14.15
N ILE A 180 18.65 -32.49 -15.47
CA ILE A 180 18.12 -31.38 -16.28
C ILE A 180 16.69 -31.05 -15.85
N ASP A 181 15.87 -32.02 -15.43
CA ASP A 181 14.49 -31.79 -14.99
C ASP A 181 14.39 -31.06 -13.63
N VAL A 182 15.40 -31.15 -12.75
CA VAL A 182 15.40 -30.53 -11.41
C VAL A 182 15.07 -29.03 -11.43
N PRO A 183 15.77 -28.16 -12.19
CA PRO A 183 15.44 -26.73 -12.23
C PRO A 183 14.01 -26.46 -12.74
N PHE A 184 13.50 -27.27 -13.69
CA PHE A 184 12.13 -27.12 -14.17
C PHE A 184 11.10 -27.58 -13.14
N LEU A 185 11.43 -28.57 -12.30
CA LEU A 185 10.57 -28.96 -11.19
C LEU A 185 10.50 -27.86 -10.12
N LEU A 186 11.63 -27.22 -9.80
CA LEU A 186 11.65 -26.06 -8.90
C LEU A 186 10.85 -24.89 -9.48
N ALA A 187 11.00 -24.62 -10.79
CA ALA A 187 10.21 -23.62 -11.50
C ALA A 187 8.70 -23.95 -11.50
N ALA A 188 8.35 -25.22 -11.74
CA ALA A 188 6.97 -25.69 -11.70
C ALA A 188 6.39 -25.58 -10.29
N LEU A 189 7.18 -25.89 -9.26
CA LEU A 189 6.79 -25.75 -7.85
C LEU A 189 6.53 -24.28 -7.50
N PHE A 190 7.39 -23.36 -7.93
CA PHE A 190 7.18 -21.92 -7.76
C PHE A 190 5.86 -21.47 -8.39
N VAL A 191 5.57 -21.87 -9.62
CA VAL A 191 4.29 -21.57 -10.29
C VAL A 191 3.12 -22.27 -9.61
N ALA A 192 3.31 -23.47 -9.06
CA ALA A 192 2.25 -24.21 -8.37
C ALA A 192 1.85 -23.56 -7.03
N ILE A 193 2.76 -22.80 -6.41
CA ILE A 193 2.47 -22.00 -5.21
C ILE A 193 1.58 -20.79 -5.55
N THR A 194 1.60 -20.29 -6.79
CA THR A 194 0.79 -19.14 -7.24
C THR A 194 -0.64 -19.56 -7.64
N PRO A 195 -1.66 -19.41 -6.77
CA PRO A 195 -2.97 -20.05 -6.98
C PRO A 195 -3.67 -19.65 -8.30
N TRP A 196 -3.36 -18.45 -8.80
CA TRP A 196 -3.90 -17.91 -10.06
C TRP A 196 -3.31 -18.55 -11.32
N ARG A 197 -2.10 -19.14 -11.27
CA ARG A 197 -1.48 -19.85 -12.42
C ARG A 197 -1.46 -21.36 -12.25
N THR A 198 -1.53 -21.88 -11.03
CA THR A 198 -1.50 -23.32 -10.74
C THR A 198 -2.46 -24.09 -11.64
N ARG A 199 -3.74 -23.70 -11.70
CA ARG A 199 -4.75 -24.37 -12.54
C ARG A 199 -4.40 -24.40 -14.04
N LEU A 200 -3.85 -23.31 -14.57
CA LEU A 200 -3.44 -23.22 -15.98
C LEU A 200 -2.24 -24.14 -16.26
N LEU A 201 -1.25 -24.15 -15.35
CA LEU A 201 -0.11 -25.04 -15.42
C LEU A 201 -0.55 -26.52 -15.44
N TRP A 202 -1.42 -26.94 -14.52
CA TRP A 202 -1.93 -28.33 -14.48
C TRP A 202 -2.70 -28.70 -15.76
N LYS A 203 -3.51 -27.77 -16.30
CA LYS A 203 -4.27 -27.98 -17.53
C LYS A 203 -3.35 -28.13 -18.75
N GLN A 204 -2.30 -27.31 -18.85
CA GLN A 204 -1.37 -27.32 -19.97
C GLN A 204 -0.38 -28.49 -19.90
N LEU A 205 0.11 -28.82 -18.70
CA LEU A 205 1.02 -29.94 -18.52
C LEU A 205 0.36 -31.29 -18.81
N ARG A 206 -1.00 -31.35 -18.85
CA ARG A 206 -1.81 -32.57 -19.05
C ARG A 206 -1.05 -33.77 -18.49
N LEU A 207 -0.81 -33.80 -17.18
CA LEU A 207 0.22 -34.68 -16.61
C LEU A 207 0.04 -36.18 -16.93
N TRP A 208 -1.16 -36.56 -17.35
CA TRP A 208 -1.53 -37.90 -17.79
C TRP A 208 -1.18 -38.23 -19.25
N ASP A 209 -0.91 -37.23 -20.09
CA ASP A 209 -0.63 -37.42 -21.51
C ASP A 209 0.83 -37.81 -21.73
N ARG A 210 1.06 -39.11 -21.93
CA ARG A 210 2.39 -39.68 -22.18
C ARG A 210 2.96 -39.31 -23.55
N SER A 211 2.17 -38.75 -24.46
CA SER A 211 2.63 -38.37 -25.80
C SER A 211 3.50 -37.11 -25.80
N THR A 212 3.37 -36.26 -24.78
CA THR A 212 4.11 -35.00 -24.69
C THR A 212 5.59 -35.24 -24.42
N THR A 213 6.43 -34.68 -25.29
CA THR A 213 7.89 -34.73 -25.11
C THR A 213 8.30 -33.92 -23.87
N SER A 214 9.38 -34.35 -23.22
CA SER A 214 9.92 -33.62 -22.05
C SER A 214 10.29 -32.18 -22.40
N THR A 215 10.74 -31.94 -23.64
CA THR A 215 11.07 -30.60 -24.13
C THR A 215 9.84 -29.69 -24.11
N HIS A 216 8.70 -30.16 -24.59
CA HIS A 216 7.45 -29.38 -24.59
C HIS A 216 6.97 -29.04 -23.17
N ARG A 217 7.10 -29.99 -22.23
CA ARG A 217 6.77 -29.76 -20.81
C ARG A 217 7.67 -28.70 -20.19
N ARG A 218 8.98 -28.77 -20.44
CA ARG A 218 9.97 -27.78 -19.99
C ARG A 218 9.68 -26.39 -20.55
N GLU A 219 9.39 -26.29 -21.84
CA GLU A 219 9.00 -25.04 -22.49
C GLU A 219 7.72 -24.45 -21.86
N THR A 220 6.72 -25.28 -21.62
CA THR A 220 5.46 -24.87 -20.97
C THR A 220 5.72 -24.34 -19.56
N ILE A 221 6.56 -25.02 -18.77
CA ILE A 221 6.95 -24.57 -17.43
C ILE A 221 7.67 -23.22 -17.50
N CYS A 222 8.64 -23.04 -18.42
CA CYS A 222 9.34 -21.76 -18.59
C CYS A 222 8.39 -20.64 -18.99
N LYS A 223 7.46 -20.88 -19.91
CA LYS A 223 6.43 -19.90 -20.30
C LYS A 223 5.55 -19.51 -19.12
N GLN A 224 5.13 -20.48 -18.31
CA GLN A 224 4.31 -20.19 -17.12
C GLN A 224 5.11 -19.50 -16.02
N LEU A 225 6.39 -19.83 -15.84
CA LEU A 225 7.28 -19.14 -14.91
C LEU A 225 7.45 -17.66 -15.31
N GLY A 226 7.76 -17.39 -16.58
CA GLY A 226 7.86 -16.02 -17.09
C GLY A 226 6.57 -15.24 -16.89
N ASN A 227 5.42 -15.86 -17.17
CA ASN A 227 4.12 -15.23 -16.91
C ASN A 227 3.85 -14.98 -15.43
N ALA A 228 4.23 -15.89 -14.54
CA ALA A 228 4.09 -15.71 -13.10
C ALA A 228 4.99 -14.58 -12.58
N LEU A 229 6.22 -14.46 -13.09
CA LEU A 229 7.13 -13.35 -12.77
C LEU A 229 6.56 -12.00 -13.21
N VAL A 230 5.93 -11.92 -14.37
CA VAL A 230 5.25 -10.70 -14.85
C VAL A 230 4.00 -10.38 -13.99
N ASP A 231 3.34 -11.38 -13.43
CA ASP A 231 2.16 -11.17 -12.60
C ASP A 231 2.51 -10.62 -11.20
N TRP A 232 3.70 -10.90 -10.65
CA TRP A 232 4.08 -10.52 -9.29
C TRP A 232 3.94 -9.01 -8.96
N PRO A 233 4.45 -8.08 -9.79
CA PRO A 233 4.21 -6.64 -9.58
C PRO A 233 2.73 -6.28 -9.54
N HIS A 234 1.92 -6.93 -10.38
CA HIS A 234 0.48 -6.71 -10.42
C HIS A 234 -0.22 -7.28 -9.19
N VAL A 235 0.25 -8.39 -8.63
CA VAL A 235 -0.26 -8.93 -7.35
C VAL A 235 -0.04 -7.93 -6.22
N LEU A 236 1.15 -7.31 -6.15
CA LEU A 236 1.44 -6.27 -5.15
C LEU A 236 0.56 -5.03 -5.35
N MET A 237 0.42 -4.53 -6.59
CA MET A 237 -0.49 -3.43 -6.93
C MET A 237 -1.94 -3.75 -6.56
N GLY A 238 -2.37 -4.98 -6.83
CA GLY A 238 -3.69 -5.49 -6.46
C GLY A 238 -3.88 -5.56 -4.96
N ALA A 239 -2.88 -6.00 -4.20
CA ALA A 239 -2.92 -6.01 -2.74
C ALA A 239 -3.10 -4.60 -2.15
N VAL A 240 -2.40 -3.60 -2.70
CA VAL A 240 -2.59 -2.18 -2.31
C VAL A 240 -3.98 -1.69 -2.69
N ALA A 241 -4.49 -2.02 -3.86
CA ALA A 241 -5.85 -1.63 -4.25
C ALA A 241 -6.94 -2.34 -3.41
N LEU A 242 -6.68 -3.58 -2.97
CA LEU A 242 -7.58 -4.35 -2.11
C LEU A 242 -7.55 -3.88 -0.65
N SER A 243 -6.46 -3.27 -0.18
CA SER A 243 -6.40 -2.67 1.16
C SER A 243 -7.24 -1.40 1.27
N CYS A 244 -7.69 -0.82 0.14
CA CYS A 244 -8.65 0.26 0.07
C CYS A 244 -10.09 -0.31 0.00
N PRO A 245 -10.87 -0.33 1.11
CA PRO A 245 -12.16 -1.02 1.15
C PRO A 245 -13.18 -0.49 0.14
N TRP A 246 -13.06 0.79 -0.25
CA TRP A 246 -13.93 1.44 -1.25
C TRP A 246 -13.60 1.04 -2.71
N ARG A 247 -12.39 0.52 -3.00
CA ARG A 247 -12.01 0.03 -4.33
C ARG A 247 -12.02 -1.49 -4.45
N ALA A 248 -11.83 -2.20 -3.34
CA ALA A 248 -11.74 -3.65 -3.33
C ALA A 248 -12.92 -4.36 -4.06
N PRO A 249 -14.20 -4.00 -3.85
CA PRO A 249 -15.31 -4.64 -4.54
C PRO A 249 -15.27 -4.49 -6.06
N HIS A 250 -14.84 -3.32 -6.56
CA HIS A 250 -14.74 -3.05 -7.99
C HIS A 250 -13.61 -3.85 -8.63
N LEU A 251 -12.44 -3.90 -7.98
CA LEU A 251 -11.32 -4.70 -8.45
C LEU A 251 -11.68 -6.19 -8.44
N LEU A 252 -12.30 -6.71 -7.38
CA LEU A 252 -12.73 -8.12 -7.30
C LEU A 252 -13.76 -8.48 -8.38
N ARG A 253 -14.70 -7.56 -8.69
CA ARG A 253 -15.65 -7.73 -9.79
C ARG A 253 -14.96 -7.75 -11.15
N GLN A 254 -13.97 -6.89 -11.40
CA GLN A 254 -13.23 -6.87 -12.68
C GLN A 254 -12.27 -8.04 -12.82
N LEU A 255 -11.66 -8.49 -11.71
CA LEU A 255 -10.83 -9.68 -11.68
C LEU A 255 -11.65 -10.96 -11.88
N LYS A 256 -12.99 -10.88 -11.82
CA LYS A 256 -13.97 -11.98 -11.85
C LYS A 256 -13.29 -13.31 -11.52
N LEU A 257 -13.06 -13.53 -10.23
CA LEU A 257 -12.54 -14.79 -9.68
C LEU A 257 -13.47 -15.96 -10.10
N GLY A 258 -13.36 -16.46 -11.34
CA GLY A 258 -14.21 -17.53 -11.86
C GLY A 258 -14.47 -17.54 -13.36
N ASP A 259 -14.42 -16.40 -14.06
CA ASP A 259 -14.81 -16.34 -15.48
C ASP A 259 -13.63 -16.77 -16.38
N ARG A 260 -13.80 -17.90 -17.09
CA ARG A 260 -12.71 -18.60 -17.81
C ARG A 260 -12.18 -17.85 -19.03
N SER A 261 -12.87 -16.78 -19.46
CA SER A 261 -12.60 -16.05 -20.69
C SER A 261 -11.70 -14.83 -20.51
N VAL A 262 -11.47 -14.36 -19.29
CA VAL A 262 -10.72 -13.11 -19.09
C VAL A 262 -9.22 -13.34 -19.23
N ASP A 263 -8.64 -12.72 -20.25
CA ASP A 263 -7.22 -12.80 -20.53
C ASP A 263 -6.37 -12.29 -19.33
N ALA A 264 -5.14 -12.80 -19.22
CA ALA A 264 -4.23 -12.36 -18.18
C ALA A 264 -3.90 -10.87 -18.30
N GLU A 265 -3.78 -10.35 -19.52
CA GLU A 265 -3.46 -8.94 -19.74
C GLU A 265 -4.59 -8.02 -19.29
N THR A 266 -5.86 -8.39 -19.54
CA THR A 266 -7.02 -7.64 -19.05
C THR A 266 -7.04 -7.56 -17.51
N ARG A 267 -6.65 -8.64 -16.82
CA ARG A 267 -6.55 -8.63 -15.34
C ARG A 267 -5.41 -7.74 -14.84
N ARG A 268 -4.28 -7.73 -15.55
CA ARG A 268 -3.14 -6.84 -15.25
C ARG A 268 -3.52 -5.38 -15.45
N GLU A 269 -4.21 -5.06 -16.54
CA GLU A 269 -4.71 -3.73 -16.84
C GLU A 269 -5.72 -3.25 -15.79
N ALA A 270 -6.71 -4.07 -15.43
CA ALA A 270 -7.65 -3.78 -14.36
C ALA A 270 -6.93 -3.46 -13.03
N THR A 271 -5.90 -4.25 -12.71
CA THR A 271 -5.11 -4.06 -11.49
C THR A 271 -4.30 -2.76 -11.53
N ARG A 272 -3.66 -2.44 -12.66
CA ARG A 272 -2.94 -1.17 -12.87
C ARG A 272 -3.88 0.03 -12.74
N HIS A 273 -5.04 -0.03 -13.39
CA HIS A 273 -6.06 1.01 -13.33
C HIS A 273 -6.53 1.26 -11.88
N HIS A 274 -6.90 0.20 -11.16
CA HIS A 274 -7.36 0.32 -9.78
C HIS A 274 -6.27 0.76 -8.80
N PHE A 275 -5.02 0.34 -9.01
CA PHE A 275 -3.88 0.81 -8.23
C PHE A 275 -3.62 2.31 -8.46
N GLY A 276 -3.65 2.76 -9.72
CA GLY A 276 -3.50 4.19 -10.04
C GLY A 276 -4.61 5.04 -9.41
N GLU A 277 -5.84 4.56 -9.44
CA GLU A 277 -6.97 5.22 -8.78
C GLU A 277 -6.87 5.20 -7.26
N ALA A 278 -6.43 4.09 -6.66
CA ALA A 278 -6.19 3.99 -5.22
C ALA A 278 -5.06 4.94 -4.77
N THR A 279 -4.00 5.08 -5.56
CA THR A 279 -2.88 5.98 -5.27
C THR A 279 -3.33 7.44 -5.25
N LYS A 280 -4.24 7.83 -6.15
CA LYS A 280 -4.85 9.16 -6.17
C LYS A 280 -5.86 9.37 -5.03
N ASP A 281 -6.59 8.33 -4.63
CA ASP A 281 -7.57 8.39 -3.53
C ASP A 281 -6.90 8.49 -2.15
N THR A 282 -5.78 7.80 -1.95
CA THR A 282 -5.16 7.64 -0.62
C THR A 282 -4.83 8.97 0.07
N PRO A 283 -4.16 9.95 -0.58
CA PRO A 283 -3.93 11.26 0.02
C PRO A 283 -5.23 11.98 0.39
N CYS A 284 -6.26 11.88 -0.45
CA CYS A 284 -7.55 12.52 -0.22
C CYS A 284 -8.28 11.90 0.98
N VAL A 285 -8.19 10.58 1.15
CA VAL A 285 -8.76 9.88 2.30
C VAL A 285 -8.01 10.22 3.58
N CYS A 286 -6.68 10.28 3.55
CA CYS A 286 -5.87 10.72 4.70
C CYS A 286 -6.25 12.15 5.12
N VAL A 287 -6.35 13.05 4.13
CA VAL A 287 -6.77 14.43 4.31
C VAL A 287 -8.18 14.52 4.88
N ALA A 288 -9.14 13.77 4.32
CA ALA A 288 -10.51 13.71 4.83
C ALA A 288 -10.53 13.17 6.26
N ALA A 289 -9.76 12.13 6.58
CA ALA A 289 -9.64 11.60 7.94
C ALA A 289 -9.12 12.65 8.92
N VAL A 290 -8.12 13.45 8.54
CA VAL A 290 -7.63 14.57 9.36
C VAL A 290 -8.74 15.61 9.60
N VAL A 291 -9.48 16.00 8.56
CA VAL A 291 -10.61 16.94 8.71
C VAL A 291 -11.72 16.36 9.60
N LEU A 292 -12.03 15.07 9.45
CA LEU A 292 -13.03 14.39 10.27
C LEU A 292 -12.63 14.33 11.75
N LEU A 293 -11.35 14.06 12.04
CA LEU A 293 -10.84 13.96 13.40
C LEU A 293 -10.67 15.32 14.08
N LEU A 294 -10.18 16.33 13.36
CA LEU A 294 -9.89 17.65 13.93
C LEU A 294 -11.08 18.62 13.87
N CYS A 295 -12.00 18.44 12.92
CA CYS A 295 -13.11 19.35 12.66
C CYS A 295 -14.43 18.58 12.49
N PRO A 296 -14.97 17.99 13.56
CA PRO A 296 -16.24 17.27 13.50
C PRO A 296 -17.41 18.12 12.98
N TRP A 297 -17.34 19.46 13.12
CA TRP A 297 -18.33 20.37 12.53
C TRP A 297 -18.27 20.44 11.00
N ARG A 298 -17.09 20.28 10.38
CA ARG A 298 -16.91 20.16 8.92
C ARG A 298 -17.24 18.76 8.41
N ALA A 299 -17.15 17.74 9.26
CA ALA A 299 -17.47 16.36 8.90
C ALA A 299 -18.87 16.20 8.30
N ARG A 300 -19.88 16.83 8.92
CA ARG A 300 -21.26 16.78 8.43
C ARG A 300 -21.42 17.40 7.05
N GLN A 301 -20.68 18.48 6.78
CA GLN A 301 -20.71 19.17 5.48
C GLN A 301 -20.00 18.36 4.41
N LEU A 302 -18.79 17.86 4.70
CA LEU A 302 -18.06 16.96 3.81
C LEU A 302 -18.92 15.73 3.49
N TRP A 303 -19.57 15.13 4.49
CA TRP A 303 -20.48 14.01 4.30
C TRP A 303 -21.67 14.37 3.38
N SER A 304 -22.31 15.53 3.60
CA SER A 304 -23.44 15.97 2.76
C SER A 304 -23.07 16.25 1.31
N GLN A 305 -21.82 16.67 1.04
CA GLN A 305 -21.33 16.99 -0.30
C GLN A 305 -20.70 15.79 -1.02
N THR A 306 -20.23 14.79 -0.26
CA THR A 306 -19.58 13.58 -0.79
C THR A 306 -20.52 12.39 -0.86
N GLN A 307 -21.63 12.39 -0.11
CA GLN A 307 -22.69 11.42 -0.35
C GLN A 307 -23.20 11.60 -1.77
N PRO A 308 -23.16 10.56 -2.61
CA PRO A 308 -23.86 10.61 -3.87
C PRO A 308 -25.33 10.85 -3.54
N LEU A 309 -25.93 11.90 -4.13
CA LEU A 309 -27.37 12.21 -4.05
C LEU A 309 -28.25 10.98 -4.30
N ALA A 310 -27.69 9.93 -4.90
CA ALA A 310 -28.29 8.60 -5.03
C ALA A 310 -28.70 7.97 -3.70
N ALA A 311 -27.91 8.03 -2.62
CA ALA A 311 -28.25 7.33 -1.35
C ALA A 311 -29.53 7.87 -0.67
N ALA A 312 -29.85 9.16 -0.90
CA ALA A 312 -31.06 9.78 -0.38
C ALA A 312 -32.32 9.46 -1.23
N ARG A 313 -32.17 9.00 -2.48
CA ARG A 313 -33.29 8.52 -3.33
C ARG A 313 -33.40 6.98 -3.36
N PHE A 314 -32.31 6.27 -3.14
CA PHE A 314 -32.26 4.80 -3.28
C PHE A 314 -33.02 4.05 -2.18
N THR A 315 -33.27 4.67 -1.02
CA THR A 315 -33.89 3.99 0.12
C THR A 315 -35.43 4.01 0.11
N PHE A 316 -36.08 4.80 -0.76
CA PHE A 316 -37.55 4.86 -0.80
C PHE A 316 -38.18 4.18 -2.03
N ASP A 317 -37.59 4.28 -3.22
CA ASP A 317 -38.23 3.75 -4.45
C ASP A 317 -37.80 2.33 -4.83
N VAL A 318 -36.61 1.87 -4.42
CA VAL A 318 -36.06 0.56 -4.84
C VAL A 318 -36.74 -0.61 -4.12
N ALA A 319 -37.42 -0.37 -3.00
CA ALA A 319 -38.21 -1.40 -2.32
C ALA A 319 -39.43 -1.87 -3.14
N PHE A 320 -39.88 -1.09 -4.15
CA PHE A 320 -41.12 -1.37 -4.87
C PHE A 320 -40.99 -1.58 -6.38
N ASN A 321 -39.82 -1.33 -7.01
CA ASN A 321 -39.67 -1.53 -8.46
C ASN A 321 -38.25 -1.95 -8.91
N PRO A 322 -37.99 -3.25 -9.19
CA PRO A 322 -36.69 -3.73 -9.65
C PRO A 322 -36.30 -3.22 -11.05
N ALA A 323 -37.24 -2.80 -11.90
CA ALA A 323 -36.95 -2.16 -13.18
C ALA A 323 -36.54 -0.69 -13.02
N ALA A 324 -36.97 -0.03 -11.94
CA ALA A 324 -36.47 1.29 -11.57
C ALA A 324 -35.05 1.19 -11.00
N ALA A 325 -34.70 0.09 -10.32
CA ALA A 325 -33.34 -0.15 -9.83
C ALA A 325 -32.31 -0.23 -10.95
N SER A 326 -32.62 -0.95 -12.05
CA SER A 326 -31.71 -1.06 -13.20
C SER A 326 -31.60 0.22 -14.03
N ARG A 327 -32.69 0.99 -14.18
CA ARG A 327 -32.64 2.34 -14.79
C ARG A 327 -31.93 3.34 -13.90
N ALA A 328 -32.15 3.31 -12.59
CA ALA A 328 -31.43 4.15 -11.64
C ALA A 328 -29.95 3.76 -11.57
N GLU A 329 -29.57 2.49 -11.73
CA GLU A 329 -28.16 2.08 -11.90
C GLU A 329 -27.56 2.63 -13.20
N ALA A 330 -28.34 2.69 -14.29
CA ALA A 330 -27.92 3.27 -15.56
C ALA A 330 -27.81 4.81 -15.50
N GLU A 331 -28.74 5.49 -14.83
CA GLU A 331 -28.80 6.96 -14.70
C GLU A 331 -27.90 7.50 -13.58
N ALA A 332 -27.83 6.85 -12.42
CA ALA A 332 -26.79 7.10 -11.40
C ALA A 332 -25.39 6.68 -11.87
N GLY A 333 -25.32 6.02 -13.02
CA GLY A 333 -24.12 5.85 -13.83
C GLY A 333 -23.56 7.15 -14.41
N THR A 334 -24.24 8.30 -14.24
CA THR A 334 -23.56 9.61 -14.19
C THR A 334 -22.63 9.59 -12.97
N LYS A 335 -21.51 8.90 -13.13
CA LYS A 335 -20.42 8.79 -12.16
C LYS A 335 -20.11 10.21 -11.71
N VAL A 336 -20.54 10.56 -10.50
CA VAL A 336 -19.90 11.66 -9.76
C VAL A 336 -18.42 11.35 -9.83
N ASP A 337 -17.72 12.15 -10.62
CA ASP A 337 -16.37 11.82 -11.05
C ASP A 337 -15.53 11.67 -9.78
N ALA A 338 -14.72 10.63 -9.72
CA ALA A 338 -13.83 10.46 -8.58
C ALA A 338 -12.94 11.70 -8.42
N SER A 339 -12.64 12.40 -9.52
CA SER A 339 -11.97 13.70 -9.53
C SER A 339 -12.72 14.75 -8.70
N GLU A 340 -14.04 14.92 -8.88
CA GLU A 340 -14.85 15.92 -8.18
C GLU A 340 -14.86 15.68 -6.66
N ARG A 341 -14.92 14.41 -6.23
CA ARG A 341 -14.84 14.06 -4.80
C ARG A 341 -13.46 14.36 -4.21
N ARG A 342 -12.38 14.15 -4.98
CA ARG A 342 -11.02 14.49 -4.57
C ARG A 342 -10.85 16.00 -4.45
N GLU A 343 -11.33 16.76 -5.43
CA GLU A 343 -11.31 18.22 -5.44
C GLU A 343 -12.05 18.79 -4.22
N LYS A 344 -13.27 18.32 -3.96
CA LYS A 344 -14.05 18.72 -2.77
C LYS A 344 -13.33 18.40 -1.47
N SER A 345 -12.74 17.20 -1.35
CA SER A 345 -11.99 16.82 -0.14
C SER A 345 -10.76 17.72 0.08
N LEU A 346 -10.05 18.06 -1.00
CA LEU A 346 -8.91 18.97 -0.95
C LEU A 346 -9.34 20.41 -0.62
N ALA A 347 -10.45 20.90 -1.19
CA ALA A 347 -11.01 22.21 -0.87
C ALA A 347 -11.38 22.33 0.62
N HIS A 348 -11.97 21.29 1.22
CA HIS A 348 -12.26 21.26 2.65
C HIS A 348 -11.01 21.30 3.51
N PHE A 349 -9.92 20.65 3.08
CA PHE A 349 -8.65 20.65 3.78
C PHE A 349 -7.90 21.97 3.68
N VAL A 350 -7.86 22.58 2.49
CA VAL A 350 -7.33 23.93 2.32
C VAL A 350 -8.14 24.90 3.18
N GLY A 351 -9.46 24.75 3.20
CA GLY A 351 -10.31 25.54 4.09
C GLY A 351 -9.99 25.31 5.57
N PHE A 352 -9.69 24.09 5.99
CA PHE A 352 -9.22 23.81 7.35
C PHE A 352 -7.87 24.49 7.66
N LEU A 353 -6.91 24.44 6.74
CA LEU A 353 -5.61 25.11 6.92
C LEU A 353 -5.76 26.62 7.07
N ILE A 354 -6.76 27.24 6.44
CA ILE A 354 -7.08 28.66 6.58
C ILE A 354 -7.90 28.94 7.85
N ASP A 355 -8.74 28.01 8.28
CA ASP A 355 -9.48 28.15 9.55
C ASP A 355 -8.53 28.32 10.73
N VAL A 356 -7.41 27.58 10.78
CA VAL A 356 -6.45 27.64 11.91
C VAL A 356 -5.94 29.06 12.19
N PRO A 357 -5.33 29.80 11.23
CA PRO A 357 -4.91 31.17 11.46
C PRO A 357 -6.09 32.12 11.66
N CYS A 358 -7.23 31.93 11.00
CA CYS A 358 -8.41 32.75 11.21
C CYS A 358 -8.98 32.63 12.63
N ILE A 359 -9.01 31.42 13.19
CA ILE A 359 -9.42 31.18 14.58
C ILE A 359 -8.43 31.83 15.54
N ALA A 360 -7.13 31.73 15.30
CA ALA A 360 -6.12 32.40 16.12
C ALA A 360 -6.29 33.94 16.09
N MET A 361 -6.48 34.52 14.90
CA MET A 361 -6.76 35.95 14.74
C MET A 361 -8.04 36.37 15.46
N ALA A 362 -9.12 35.61 15.30
CA ALA A 362 -10.38 35.86 15.99
C ALA A 362 -10.21 35.75 17.52
N ALA A 363 -9.46 34.77 18.01
CA ALA A 363 -9.18 34.60 19.44
C ALA A 363 -8.43 35.81 20.02
N VAL A 364 -7.45 36.37 19.30
CA VAL A 364 -6.78 37.62 19.71
C VAL A 364 -7.77 38.79 19.75
N VAL A 365 -8.64 38.91 18.74
CA VAL A 365 -9.68 39.95 18.73
C VAL A 365 -10.66 39.80 19.90
N PHE A 366 -11.05 38.56 20.24
CA PHE A 366 -11.90 38.30 21.39
C PHE A 366 -11.20 38.59 22.71
N ALA A 367 -9.93 38.20 22.85
CA ALA A 367 -9.14 38.41 24.07
C ALA A 367 -8.94 39.90 24.40
N THR A 368 -8.83 40.75 23.37
CA THR A 368 -8.70 42.20 23.59
C THR A 368 -10.01 42.90 23.95
N LEU A 369 -11.17 42.25 23.78
CA LEU A 369 -12.53 42.76 23.98
C LEU A 369 -12.91 44.00 23.12
N TRP A 370 -11.94 44.76 22.63
CA TRP A 370 -12.09 46.04 21.94
C TRP A 370 -12.97 45.95 20.69
N ARG A 371 -12.76 44.91 19.88
CA ARG A 371 -13.54 44.62 18.65
C ARG A 371 -14.34 43.32 18.72
N ALA A 372 -14.34 42.66 19.88
CA ALA A 372 -15.02 41.38 20.07
C ALA A 372 -16.52 41.44 19.69
N THR A 373 -17.22 42.52 20.06
CA THR A 373 -18.66 42.66 19.78
C THR A 373 -18.97 42.86 18.29
N LEU A 374 -18.09 43.56 17.56
CA LEU A 374 -18.23 43.77 16.12
C LEU A 374 -17.95 42.48 15.36
N LEU A 375 -16.83 41.81 15.68
CA LEU A 375 -16.50 40.51 15.10
C LEU A 375 -17.61 39.48 15.37
N TRP A 376 -18.13 39.44 16.60
CA TRP A 376 -19.23 38.55 16.96
C TRP A 376 -20.51 38.84 16.16
N LYS A 377 -20.84 40.12 15.96
CA LYS A 377 -22.01 40.53 15.17
C LYS A 377 -21.87 40.06 13.72
N ASP A 378 -20.70 40.27 13.12
CA ASP A 378 -20.44 39.88 11.74
C ASP A 378 -20.46 38.34 11.59
N LEU A 379 -19.82 37.61 12.50
CA LEU A 379 -19.87 36.14 12.51
C LEU A 379 -21.29 35.59 12.69
N ARG A 380 -22.13 36.24 13.53
CA ARG A 380 -23.54 35.85 13.69
C ARG A 380 -24.38 36.14 12.46
N LEU A 381 -24.15 37.25 11.77
CA LEU A 381 -24.83 37.55 10.50
C LEU A 381 -24.58 36.43 9.49
N PHE A 382 -23.35 35.91 9.42
CA PHE A 382 -22.99 34.77 8.55
C PHE A 382 -23.39 33.39 9.10
N THR A 383 -23.97 33.31 10.31
CA THR A 383 -24.54 32.08 10.83
C THR A 383 -26.03 31.97 10.50
N GLY A 384 -26.70 33.11 10.26
CA GLY A 384 -28.11 33.19 9.88
C GLY A 384 -28.38 33.30 8.37
N ALA A 385 -27.33 33.32 7.53
CA ALA A 385 -27.47 33.35 6.08
C ALA A 385 -28.29 32.15 5.58
N THR A 386 -29.17 32.41 4.61
CA THR A 386 -30.17 31.47 4.11
C THR A 386 -29.54 30.25 3.44
N ARG A 387 -30.28 29.14 3.41
CA ARG A 387 -29.86 27.81 2.91
C ARG A 387 -29.34 27.79 1.46
N ASP A 388 -29.58 28.87 0.71
CA ASP A 388 -29.30 28.96 -0.72
C ASP A 388 -27.92 29.56 -1.04
N GLU A 389 -27.25 30.21 -0.09
CA GLU A 389 -25.88 30.71 -0.32
C GLU A 389 -24.88 29.55 -0.36
N THR A 390 -23.95 29.59 -1.32
CA THR A 390 -22.95 28.55 -1.45
C THR A 390 -22.03 28.59 -0.23
N TRP A 391 -21.72 27.42 0.32
CA TRP A 391 -20.86 27.27 1.50
C TRP A 391 -19.52 28.01 1.36
N GLU A 392 -18.97 28.08 0.14
CA GLU A 392 -17.71 28.76 -0.16
C GLU A 392 -17.78 30.25 0.16
N GLN A 393 -18.91 30.89 -0.15
CA GLN A 393 -19.13 32.30 0.15
C GLN A 393 -19.20 32.53 1.66
N MET A 394 -19.94 31.70 2.39
CA MET A 394 -20.05 31.81 3.85
C MET A 394 -18.68 31.68 4.54
N VAL A 395 -17.85 30.74 4.10
CA VAL A 395 -16.53 30.53 4.67
C VAL A 395 -15.59 31.69 4.37
N TYR A 396 -15.58 32.17 3.12
CA TYR A 396 -14.81 33.36 2.73
C TYR A 396 -15.20 34.60 3.52
N LEU A 397 -16.50 34.81 3.77
CA LEU A 397 -17.01 35.93 4.58
C LEU A 397 -16.53 35.86 6.04
N ARG A 398 -16.46 34.66 6.63
CA ARG A 398 -15.94 34.47 7.99
C ARG A 398 -14.44 34.74 8.08
N TRP A 399 -13.69 34.27 7.08
CA TRP A 399 -12.25 34.52 7.01
C TRP A 399 -11.95 36.00 6.85
N SER A 400 -12.63 36.67 5.92
CA SER A 400 -12.44 38.10 5.65
C SER A 400 -12.85 38.96 6.86
N ALA A 401 -13.94 38.62 7.56
CA ALA A 401 -14.33 39.32 8.78
C ALA A 401 -13.28 39.16 9.91
N SER A 402 -12.77 37.94 10.11
CA SER A 402 -11.73 37.67 11.13
C SER A 402 -10.45 38.45 10.83
N LEU A 403 -10.00 38.42 9.57
CA LEU A 403 -8.82 39.16 9.12
C LEU A 403 -9.02 40.68 9.22
N PHE A 404 -10.17 41.20 8.76
CA PHE A 404 -10.48 42.62 8.78
C PHE A 404 -10.47 43.19 10.20
N HIS A 405 -11.11 42.51 11.15
CA HIS A 405 -11.13 42.96 12.55
C HIS A 405 -9.79 42.80 13.23
N PHE A 406 -9.00 41.78 12.87
CA PHE A 406 -7.64 41.62 13.37
C PHE A 406 -6.70 42.72 12.87
N VAL A 407 -6.68 43.00 11.56
CA VAL A 407 -5.88 44.10 11.00
C VAL A 407 -6.33 45.45 11.58
N SER A 408 -7.64 45.64 11.74
CA SER A 408 -8.15 46.85 12.36
C SER A 408 -7.78 46.95 13.84
N LEU A 409 -7.71 45.84 14.56
CA LEU A 409 -7.20 45.80 15.93
C LEU A 409 -5.72 46.19 15.95
N LEU A 410 -4.88 45.64 15.07
CA LEU A 410 -3.46 46.01 14.98
C LEU A 410 -3.27 47.51 14.74
N ARG A 411 -4.10 48.11 13.90
CA ARG A 411 -4.14 49.56 13.68
C ARG A 411 -4.58 50.33 14.93
N ASP A 412 -5.49 49.76 15.71
CA ASP A 412 -6.01 50.39 16.93
C ASP A 412 -5.06 50.21 18.14
N ILE A 413 -4.15 49.22 18.14
CA ILE A 413 -3.22 48.92 19.25
C ILE A 413 -2.44 50.14 19.75
N PRO A 414 -1.82 50.99 18.90
CA PRO A 414 -1.11 52.18 19.38
C PRO A 414 -2.02 53.13 20.17
N PHE A 415 -3.28 53.26 19.77
CA PHE A 415 -4.27 54.08 20.46
C PHE A 415 -4.75 53.43 21.76
N ILE A 416 -4.94 52.11 21.74
CA ILE A 416 -5.28 51.33 22.94
C ILE A 416 -4.15 51.42 23.97
N ALA A 417 -2.88 51.28 23.54
CA ALA A 417 -1.70 51.41 24.38
C ALA A 417 -1.50 52.84 24.92
N ALA A 418 -1.97 53.86 24.20
CA ALA A 418 -2.01 55.25 24.68
C ALA A 418 -3.24 55.56 25.57
N THR A 419 -4.21 54.64 25.67
CA THR A 419 -5.43 54.84 26.47
C THR A 419 -5.16 54.93 27.99
N PRO A 420 -4.24 54.15 28.60
CA PRO A 420 -3.82 54.33 29.99
C PRO A 420 -3.35 55.76 30.31
N LEU A 421 -2.61 56.39 29.38
CA LEU A 421 -2.12 57.76 29.51
C LEU A 421 -3.25 58.82 29.43
N THR A 422 -4.43 58.43 28.94
CA THR A 422 -5.61 59.29 28.80
C THR A 422 -6.75 58.89 29.73
N LEU A 423 -6.51 57.99 30.69
CA LEU A 423 -7.53 57.47 31.63
C LEU A 423 -8.32 58.56 32.36
N TYR A 424 -7.71 59.71 32.66
CA TYR A 424 -8.43 60.85 33.26
C TYR A 424 -9.54 61.42 32.35
N ARG A 425 -9.39 61.29 31.02
CA ARG A 425 -10.40 61.70 30.02
C ARG A 425 -11.28 60.56 29.56
N LEU A 426 -11.00 59.31 29.96
CA LEU A 426 -11.71 58.12 29.48
C LEU A 426 -13.24 58.21 29.66
N PRO A 427 -13.79 58.64 30.81
CA PRO A 427 -15.24 58.77 30.95
C PRO A 427 -15.86 59.75 29.94
N ALA A 428 -15.21 60.89 29.71
CA ALA A 428 -15.67 61.90 28.76
C ALA A 428 -15.55 61.41 27.30
N VAL A 429 -14.51 60.65 26.97
CA VAL A 429 -14.31 60.06 25.64
C VAL A 429 -15.31 58.93 25.39
N ILE A 430 -15.55 58.04 26.37
CA ILE A 430 -16.57 56.99 26.28
C ILE A 430 -17.94 57.60 26.08
N LEU A 431 -18.32 58.61 26.87
CA LEU A 431 -19.60 59.30 26.71
C LEU A 431 -19.72 59.96 25.32
N LYS A 432 -18.64 60.59 24.82
CA LYS A 432 -18.62 61.15 23.46
C LYS A 432 -18.72 60.09 22.37
N LEU A 433 -18.06 58.94 22.51
CA LEU A 433 -18.11 57.83 21.56
C LEU A 433 -19.47 57.15 21.55
N MET A 434 -20.05 56.89 22.73
CA MET A 434 -21.42 56.39 22.85
C MET A 434 -22.44 57.36 22.26
N ALA A 435 -22.19 58.68 22.38
CA ALA A 435 -23.02 59.72 21.80
C ALA A 435 -22.83 59.87 20.28
N THR A 436 -21.65 59.56 19.70
CA THR A 436 -21.40 59.64 18.25
C THR A 436 -21.80 58.37 17.50
N GLN A 437 -21.83 57.20 18.14
CA GLN A 437 -22.33 55.97 17.52
C GLN A 437 -23.84 56.02 17.21
N LYS A 438 -24.57 56.94 17.85
CA LYS A 438 -26.03 57.09 17.70
C LYS A 438 -26.36 58.20 16.72
N ARG A 439 -25.83 58.09 15.49
CA ARG A 439 -26.21 59.02 14.41
C ARG A 439 -27.65 58.74 13.96
N PRO A 440 -28.44 59.78 13.65
CA PRO A 440 -29.70 59.60 12.94
C PRO A 440 -29.45 58.82 11.65
N LEU A 441 -30.37 57.93 11.29
CA LEU A 441 -30.30 57.21 10.02
C LEU A 441 -30.55 58.21 8.89
N SER A 442 -29.82 58.06 7.80
CA SER A 442 -29.92 58.92 6.60
C SER A 442 -30.88 58.35 5.54
N GLU A 443 -31.76 57.44 5.93
CA GLU A 443 -32.72 56.82 5.01
C GLU A 443 -33.97 57.69 4.85
N THR A 444 -34.66 57.55 3.72
CA THR A 444 -35.92 58.26 3.48
C THR A 444 -37.01 57.75 4.44
N PRO A 445 -37.80 58.63 5.08
CA PRO A 445 -38.85 58.22 6.00
C PRO A 445 -39.93 57.44 5.26
N LEU A 446 -40.34 56.29 5.80
CA LEU A 446 -41.38 55.45 5.23
C LEU A 446 -42.79 56.01 5.46
N ILE A 447 -43.00 56.76 6.53
CA ILE A 447 -44.25 57.44 6.86
C ILE A 447 -44.08 58.92 6.59
N THR A 448 -44.87 59.43 5.65
CA THR A 448 -44.95 60.86 5.39
C THR A 448 -45.96 61.45 6.36
N LEU A 449 -45.48 62.28 7.29
CA LEU A 449 -46.33 62.91 8.29
C LEU A 449 -47.23 63.98 7.62
N THR A 450 -48.53 63.87 7.84
CA THR A 450 -49.53 64.86 7.40
C THR A 450 -49.84 65.86 8.50
N SER A 451 -49.79 65.43 9.76
CA SER A 451 -49.92 66.30 10.93
C SER A 451 -49.15 65.72 12.11
N ALA A 452 -48.67 66.59 12.98
CA ALA A 452 -47.98 66.22 14.21
C ALA A 452 -48.39 67.18 15.31
N ASP A 453 -49.08 66.65 16.31
CA ASP A 453 -49.48 67.40 17.49
C ASP A 453 -48.59 66.99 18.67
N ALA A 454 -48.11 67.98 19.41
CA ALA A 454 -47.31 67.76 20.61
C ALA A 454 -48.04 68.36 21.82
N ALA A 455 -48.28 67.55 22.84
CA ALA A 455 -48.89 67.97 24.09
C ALA A 455 -48.09 67.43 25.27
N CYS A 456 -48.16 68.10 26.42
CA CYS A 456 -47.70 67.50 27.68
C CYS A 456 -48.87 66.75 28.31
N ASP A 457 -48.64 65.51 28.75
CA ASP A 457 -49.62 64.80 29.59
C ASP A 457 -49.64 65.37 31.02
N ASP A 458 -50.60 64.95 31.85
CA ASP A 458 -50.74 65.37 33.25
C ASP A 458 -49.48 65.06 34.10
N LYS A 459 -48.65 64.11 33.63
CA LYS A 459 -47.39 63.70 34.25
C LYS A 459 -46.19 64.44 33.68
N LYS A 460 -46.41 65.52 32.92
CA LYS A 460 -45.38 66.33 32.25
C LYS A 460 -44.48 65.47 31.36
N ARG A 461 -45.05 64.56 30.57
CA ARG A 461 -44.35 63.81 29.51
C ARG A 461 -44.77 64.36 28.15
N LEU A 462 -43.83 64.38 27.21
CA LEU A 462 -44.12 64.84 25.86
C LEU A 462 -44.88 63.74 25.11
N ARG A 463 -46.16 63.98 24.84
CA ARG A 463 -47.03 63.15 24.03
C ARG A 463 -47.05 63.69 22.61
N LEU A 464 -46.58 62.89 21.66
CA LEU A 464 -46.57 63.19 20.24
C LEU A 464 -47.68 62.37 19.57
N CYS A 465 -48.67 63.04 18.97
CA CYS A 465 -49.67 62.43 18.10
C CYS A 465 -49.27 62.71 16.66
N LEU A 466 -48.74 61.69 15.99
CA LEU A 466 -48.28 61.77 14.63
C LEU A 466 -49.31 61.10 13.72
N ARG A 467 -49.78 61.81 12.70
CA ARG A 467 -50.64 61.24 11.66
C ARG A 467 -49.92 61.35 10.33
N GLY A 468 -50.00 60.30 9.52
CA GLY A 468 -49.30 60.27 8.25
C GLY A 468 -49.80 59.17 7.33
N THR A 469 -49.23 59.14 6.13
CA THR A 469 -49.46 58.08 5.14
C THR A 469 -48.32 57.08 5.16
N LYS A 470 -48.63 55.78 5.01
CA LYS A 470 -47.65 54.68 5.03
C LYS A 470 -47.84 53.71 3.85
N PRO A 471 -46.80 52.96 3.44
CA PRO A 471 -46.93 51.83 2.52
C PRO A 471 -47.84 50.74 3.10
N SER A 472 -48.65 50.10 2.24
CA SER A 472 -49.57 49.02 2.62
C SER A 472 -48.85 47.81 3.24
N GLU A 473 -47.60 47.56 2.84
CA GLU A 473 -46.77 46.44 3.29
C GLU A 473 -46.04 46.70 4.62
N LEU A 474 -46.10 47.92 5.16
CA LEU A 474 -45.38 48.27 6.38
C LEU A 474 -46.10 47.73 7.62
N ASP A 475 -45.46 46.74 8.27
CA ASP A 475 -45.78 46.21 9.59
C ASP A 475 -44.59 46.45 10.55
N ALA A 476 -44.85 47.10 11.69
CA ALA A 476 -43.85 47.32 12.72
C ALA A 476 -44.48 47.25 14.12
N THR A 477 -43.93 46.37 14.95
CA THR A 477 -44.40 46.13 16.33
C THR A 477 -43.67 46.97 17.38
N GLN A 478 -42.51 47.53 17.04
CA GLN A 478 -41.68 48.30 17.96
C GLN A 478 -41.08 49.52 17.26
N VAL A 479 -41.22 50.68 17.89
CA VAL A 479 -40.62 51.94 17.45
C VAL A 479 -39.62 52.41 18.51
N ARG A 480 -38.42 52.77 18.05
CA ARG A 480 -37.41 53.45 18.86
C ARG A 480 -37.34 54.91 18.43
N VAL A 481 -37.38 55.84 19.39
CA VAL A 481 -37.32 57.28 19.09
C VAL A 481 -35.92 57.81 19.38
N THR A 482 -35.30 58.39 18.37
CA THR A 482 -34.04 59.12 18.46
C THR A 482 -34.29 60.60 18.30
N VAL A 483 -33.64 61.41 19.14
CA VAL A 483 -33.73 62.87 19.11
C VAL A 483 -32.41 63.44 18.62
N GLY A 484 -32.43 64.05 17.45
CA GLY A 484 -31.33 64.74 16.78
C GLY A 484 -31.52 66.27 16.75
N GLY A 485 -30.65 66.94 16.00
CA GLY A 485 -30.61 68.41 15.87
C GLY A 485 -29.40 69.02 16.57
N GLN A 486 -28.47 69.60 15.79
CA GLN A 486 -27.26 70.20 16.38
C GLN A 486 -27.57 71.42 17.24
N LYS A 487 -28.55 72.25 16.82
CA LYS A 487 -28.98 73.44 17.56
C LYS A 487 -29.55 73.05 18.93
N LEU A 488 -30.40 72.03 18.97
CA LEU A 488 -30.95 71.46 20.20
C LEU A 488 -29.85 71.02 21.18
N TRP A 489 -28.94 70.15 20.76
CA TRP A 489 -27.91 69.64 21.66
C TRP A 489 -26.90 70.70 22.10
N LYS A 490 -26.66 71.73 21.28
CA LYS A 490 -25.89 72.92 21.67
C LYS A 490 -26.62 73.73 22.75
N ALA A 491 -27.92 73.95 22.60
CA ALA A 491 -28.74 74.66 23.58
C ALA A 491 -28.88 73.88 24.91
N ILE A 492 -29.04 72.54 24.85
CA ILE A 492 -28.99 71.71 26.07
C ILE A 492 -27.61 71.80 26.74
N SER A 493 -26.54 71.76 25.94
CA SER A 493 -25.17 71.89 26.46
C SER A 493 -24.88 73.26 27.08
N SER A 494 -25.47 74.35 26.57
CA SER A 494 -25.32 75.69 27.16
C SER A 494 -26.18 75.83 28.42
N ALA A 495 -27.38 75.27 28.45
CA ALA A 495 -28.30 75.36 29.58
C ALA A 495 -27.91 74.47 30.78
N TYR A 496 -27.35 73.29 30.53
CA TYR A 496 -27.13 72.25 31.55
C TYR A 496 -25.68 71.77 31.66
N GLY A 497 -24.77 72.31 30.85
CA GLY A 497 -23.37 71.90 30.77
C GLY A 497 -23.14 70.74 29.79
N SER A 498 -21.94 70.70 29.23
CA SER A 498 -21.54 69.73 28.20
C SER A 498 -21.52 68.29 28.71
N SER A 499 -21.23 68.07 29.99
CA SER A 499 -21.25 66.75 30.62
C SER A 499 -22.67 66.18 30.68
N LEU A 500 -23.66 66.97 31.11
CA LEU A 500 -25.05 66.53 31.21
C LEU A 500 -25.67 66.27 29.83
N ALA A 501 -25.36 67.13 28.85
CA ALA A 501 -25.77 66.93 27.47
C ALA A 501 -25.16 65.65 26.87
N GLY A 502 -23.90 65.33 27.21
CA GLY A 502 -23.25 64.08 26.82
C GLY A 502 -23.92 62.84 27.41
N VAL A 503 -24.28 62.88 28.70
CA VAL A 503 -25.03 61.80 29.37
C VAL A 503 -26.43 61.65 28.79
N ALA A 504 -27.16 62.75 28.59
CA ALA A 504 -28.49 62.71 28.00
C ALA A 504 -28.47 62.12 26.57
N LYS A 505 -27.47 62.50 25.76
CA LYS A 505 -27.27 61.97 24.41
C LYS A 505 -26.85 60.50 24.41
N SER A 506 -26.09 60.05 25.42
CA SER A 506 -25.71 58.63 25.56
C SER A 506 -26.88 57.73 25.96
N MET A 507 -27.97 58.29 26.51
CA MET A 507 -29.20 57.55 26.85
C MET A 507 -30.15 57.32 25.66
N LEU A 508 -29.85 57.83 24.46
CA LEU A 508 -30.63 57.55 23.24
C LEU A 508 -30.55 56.06 22.84
N PRO A 509 -31.53 55.48 22.13
CA PRO A 509 -32.87 56.01 21.90
C PRO A 509 -33.64 56.12 23.21
N TYR A 510 -34.47 57.15 23.35
CA TYR A 510 -35.28 57.30 24.56
C TYR A 510 -36.32 56.17 24.64
N PRO A 511 -36.56 55.61 25.84
CA PRO A 511 -37.65 54.67 26.01
C PRO A 511 -38.98 55.39 25.76
N VAL A 512 -39.76 54.85 24.82
CA VAL A 512 -41.10 55.32 24.51
C VAL A 512 -42.12 54.53 25.32
N VAL A 513 -43.18 55.19 25.76
CA VAL A 513 -44.36 54.55 26.34
C VAL A 513 -45.54 54.74 25.38
N PRO A 514 -46.18 53.64 24.91
CA PRO A 514 -45.85 52.23 25.18
C PRO A 514 -44.57 51.75 24.45
N LYS A 515 -43.89 50.73 25.00
CA LYS A 515 -42.66 50.13 24.42
C LYS A 515 -42.95 49.38 23.11
N TYR A 516 -44.15 48.86 22.99
CA TYR A 516 -44.68 48.19 21.79
C TYR A 516 -45.82 49.04 21.24
N LEU A 517 -45.87 49.16 19.92
CA LEU A 517 -47.04 49.78 19.30
C LEU A 517 -48.24 48.86 19.49
N PRO A 518 -49.43 49.42 19.77
CA PRO A 518 -50.64 48.60 19.78
C PRO A 518 -50.91 48.08 18.36
N ALA A 519 -51.52 46.90 18.25
CA ALA A 519 -51.63 46.14 17.00
C ALA A 519 -52.44 46.86 15.91
N ASP A 520 -53.22 47.87 16.30
CA ASP A 520 -54.05 48.73 15.47
C ASP A 520 -53.31 49.93 14.86
N CYS A 521 -52.09 50.27 15.33
CA CYS A 521 -51.38 51.46 14.87
C CYS A 521 -50.77 51.34 13.46
N LEU A 522 -50.28 50.16 13.07
CA LEU A 522 -49.58 49.92 11.80
C LEU A 522 -50.04 48.61 11.13
N VAL A 523 -51.35 48.49 10.89
CA VAL A 523 -51.96 47.30 10.28
C VAL A 523 -51.56 47.20 8.79
N ALA A 524 -51.16 46.02 8.34
CA ALA A 524 -50.93 45.75 6.92
C ALA A 524 -52.21 46.00 6.11
N GLY A 525 -52.10 46.69 4.98
CA GLY A 525 -53.23 47.06 4.11
C GLY A 525 -53.83 48.45 4.36
N GLN A 526 -53.52 49.12 5.48
CA GLN A 526 -53.91 50.52 5.70
C GLN A 526 -52.86 51.50 5.16
N THR A 527 -53.32 52.58 4.50
CA THR A 527 -52.47 53.65 3.94
C THR A 527 -52.33 54.85 4.84
N SER A 528 -53.15 54.98 5.89
CA SER A 528 -53.02 55.98 6.94
C SER A 528 -52.57 55.33 8.24
N ALA A 529 -51.80 56.06 9.04
CA ALA A 529 -51.36 55.62 10.36
C ALA A 529 -51.43 56.76 11.37
N THR A 530 -51.86 56.43 12.59
CA THR A 530 -51.81 57.34 13.73
C THR A 530 -50.92 56.72 14.79
N LEU A 531 -49.83 57.41 15.13
CA LEU A 531 -48.85 56.99 16.12
C LEU A 531 -48.90 57.94 17.31
N VAL A 532 -49.21 57.40 18.48
CA VAL A 532 -49.16 58.17 19.74
C VAL A 532 -47.97 57.70 20.55
N LEU A 533 -46.96 58.56 20.66
CA LEU A 533 -45.69 58.26 21.32
C LEU A 533 -45.53 59.16 22.54
N THR A 534 -45.29 58.59 23.71
CA THR A 534 -44.98 59.38 24.91
C THR A 534 -43.50 59.25 25.25
N VAL A 535 -42.75 60.35 25.18
CA VAL A 535 -41.33 60.42 25.54
C VAL A 535 -41.20 60.83 27.01
N GLY A 536 -40.62 59.96 27.83
CA GLY A 536 -40.46 60.20 29.26
C GLY A 536 -39.31 61.16 29.58
N GLY A 537 -39.54 62.09 30.51
CA GLY A 537 -38.46 62.77 31.27
C GLY A 537 -37.83 64.04 30.68
N ALA A 538 -38.39 64.65 29.64
CA ALA A 538 -37.73 65.78 28.94
C ALA A 538 -38.38 67.17 29.13
N THR A 539 -39.47 67.32 29.89
CA THR A 539 -40.27 68.56 29.90
C THR A 539 -39.55 69.77 30.49
N SER A 540 -38.75 69.61 31.54
CA SER A 540 -37.97 70.74 32.08
C SER A 540 -36.87 71.22 31.12
N ALA A 541 -36.28 70.31 30.34
CA ALA A 541 -35.32 70.67 29.29
C ALA A 541 -36.01 71.39 28.13
N LEU A 542 -37.15 70.87 27.66
CA LEU A 542 -37.94 71.46 26.58
C LEU A 542 -38.49 72.85 26.93
N GLN A 543 -38.93 73.07 28.17
CA GLN A 543 -39.38 74.38 28.64
C GLN A 543 -38.25 75.41 28.66
N LYS A 544 -37.05 75.04 29.12
CA LYS A 544 -35.89 75.95 29.07
C LYS A 544 -35.40 76.20 27.65
N LEU A 545 -35.56 75.22 26.75
CA LEU A 545 -35.22 75.33 25.34
C LEU A 545 -36.18 76.28 24.60
N ALA A 546 -37.48 76.21 24.87
CA ALA A 546 -38.47 77.14 24.33
C ALA A 546 -38.10 78.61 24.67
N ALA A 547 -37.58 78.85 25.88
CA ALA A 547 -37.13 80.17 26.31
C ALA A 547 -35.82 80.66 25.63
N GLN A 548 -35.03 79.77 25.03
CA GLN A 548 -33.72 80.11 24.43
C GLN A 548 -33.77 80.47 22.93
N GLY A 549 -34.94 80.39 22.29
CA GLY A 549 -35.12 80.77 20.89
C GLY A 549 -34.89 79.61 19.91
N ASP A 550 -36.01 79.21 19.29
CA ASP A 550 -36.16 78.33 18.11
C ASP A 550 -35.18 77.14 17.94
N PRO A 551 -34.96 76.29 18.97
CA PRO A 551 -34.18 75.08 18.78
C PRO A 551 -34.99 74.04 18.01
N THR A 552 -34.66 73.86 16.73
CA THR A 552 -35.22 72.78 15.92
C THR A 552 -34.77 71.41 16.46
N MET A 553 -35.73 70.60 16.88
CA MET A 553 -35.57 69.23 17.36
C MET A 553 -35.92 68.25 16.23
N LEU A 554 -34.99 67.38 15.87
CA LEU A 554 -35.25 66.30 14.91
C LEU A 554 -35.68 65.05 15.67
N ILE A 555 -36.87 64.52 15.41
CA ILE A 555 -37.35 63.26 16.00
C ILE A 555 -37.43 62.21 14.90
N GLN A 556 -36.68 61.12 15.04
CA GLN A 556 -36.74 59.99 14.12
C GLN A 556 -37.29 58.75 14.84
N GLY A 557 -38.27 58.09 14.23
CA GLY A 557 -38.75 56.77 14.65
C GLY A 557 -38.04 55.67 13.86
N GLN A 558 -37.59 54.60 14.52
CA GLN A 558 -36.88 53.49 13.88
C GLN A 558 -37.53 52.13 14.21
N CYS A 559 -37.71 51.27 13.19
CA CYS A 559 -38.18 49.89 13.37
C CYS A 559 -37.07 48.94 13.85
N ALA A 560 -37.43 47.89 14.60
CA ALA A 560 -36.50 46.91 15.16
C ALA A 560 -35.96 45.87 14.14
N ARG A 561 -36.61 45.69 12.98
CA ARG A 561 -36.23 44.70 11.95
C ARG A 561 -36.33 45.31 10.55
N PRO A 562 -35.33 45.09 9.69
CA PRO A 562 -34.09 45.90 9.60
C PRO A 562 -34.27 47.37 10.04
N PRO A 563 -33.20 48.06 10.45
CA PRO A 563 -33.28 49.47 10.83
C PRO A 563 -33.79 50.29 9.65
N ARG A 564 -35.04 50.75 9.70
CA ARG A 564 -35.63 51.66 8.71
C ARG A 564 -36.17 52.89 9.40
N VAL A 565 -36.02 54.06 8.77
CA VAL A 565 -36.61 55.31 9.26
C VAL A 565 -38.13 55.24 9.06
N LEU A 566 -38.87 55.15 10.15
CA LEU A 566 -40.32 55.09 10.15
C LEU A 566 -40.90 56.47 9.84
N PHE A 567 -40.47 57.50 10.55
CA PHE A 567 -40.85 58.89 10.30
C PHE A 567 -39.70 59.81 10.71
N GLU A 568 -39.70 61.01 10.15
CA GLU A 568 -38.83 62.11 10.53
C GLU A 568 -39.70 63.35 10.79
N LEU A 569 -39.55 63.94 11.98
CA LEU A 569 -40.29 65.15 12.37
C LEU A 569 -39.31 66.20 12.83
N SER A 570 -39.40 67.39 12.24
CA SER A 570 -38.68 68.58 12.69
C SER A 570 -39.64 69.42 13.53
N VAL A 571 -39.40 69.50 14.84
CA VAL A 571 -40.23 70.26 15.79
C VAL A 571 -39.49 71.52 16.19
N THR A 572 -40.11 72.68 16.01
CA THR A 572 -39.70 73.93 16.64
C THR A 572 -40.64 74.22 17.81
N PRO A 573 -40.14 74.37 19.04
CA PRO A 573 -41.00 74.62 20.18
C PRO A 573 -41.59 76.03 20.08
N SER A 574 -42.91 76.12 19.90
CA SER A 574 -43.66 77.37 20.09
C SER A 574 -43.97 77.59 21.58
N SER A 575 -44.03 78.85 22.01
CA SER A 575 -44.26 79.30 23.39
C SER A 575 -45.53 78.74 24.02
#